data_AF-E0TAY7-F1
#
_entry.id   AF-E0TAY7-F1
#
_cell.length_a   1.000
_cell.length_b   1.000
_cell.length_c   1.000
_cell.angle_alpha   90.00
_cell.angle_beta   90.00
_cell.angle_gamma   90.00
#
_symmetry.space_group_name_H-M   'P 1'
#
loop_
_entity.id
_entity.type
_entity.pdbx_description
1 polymer ?
#
loop_
_entity_poly.entity_id
_entity_poly.type
_entity_poly.pdbx_seq_one_letter_code
_entity_poly.pdbx_strand_id
1 'polypeptide(L)'
;MTASFRVQFRLSKARTQALRDLAETEGVSPNLMAKSLCETALGQQEPDPKSVERDLLIIRAGMEQLFRRSGRESELDAAIDALEKHRTATARTVQRGGLS
;
A
#
# COMPACT_ATOMS: atom_id res chain seq x y z
N MET A 1 12.05 15.07 7.84
CA MET A 1 11.15 15.87 8.69
C MET A 1 9.73 15.37 8.45
N THR A 2 9.15 14.61 9.37
CA THR A 2 7.77 14.12 9.25
C THR A 2 6.82 15.23 9.68
N ALA A 3 6.04 15.78 8.76
CA ALA A 3 5.03 16.78 9.08
C ALA A 3 3.91 16.14 9.92
N SER A 4 3.64 16.67 11.11
CA SER A 4 2.47 16.27 11.90
C SER A 4 1.29 17.16 11.50
N PHE A 5 0.19 16.55 11.08
CA PHE A 5 -1.07 17.25 10.82
C PHE A 5 -2.10 16.87 11.89
N ARG A 6 -2.88 17.86 12.34
CA ARG A 6 -3.95 17.66 13.34
C ARG A 6 -5.29 17.62 12.62
N VAL A 7 -6.06 16.57 12.86
CA VAL A 7 -7.44 16.43 12.34
C VAL A 7 -8.41 16.45 13.52
N GLN A 8 -9.52 17.18 13.37
CA GLN A 8 -10.61 17.21 14.34
C GLN A 8 -11.84 16.52 13.75
N PHE A 9 -12.39 15.56 14.50
CA PHE A 9 -13.61 14.86 14.12
C PHE A 9 -14.77 15.32 14.98
N ARG A 10 -15.91 15.59 14.35
CA ARG A 10 -17.16 15.79 15.08
C ARG A 10 -17.89 14.46 15.19
N LEU A 11 -17.88 13.89 16.39
CA LEU A 11 -18.56 12.62 16.69
C LEU A 11 -19.94 12.88 17.32
N SER A 12 -20.88 11.97 17.06
CA SER A 12 -22.14 11.94 17.80
C SER A 12 -21.90 11.51 19.25
N LYS A 13 -22.82 11.84 20.16
CA LYS A 13 -22.71 11.47 21.58
C LYS A 13 -22.49 9.96 21.77
N ALA A 14 -23.22 9.13 21.02
CA ALA A 14 -23.10 7.68 21.06
C ALA A 14 -21.71 7.20 20.61
N ARG A 15 -21.16 7.76 19.51
CA ARG A 15 -19.82 7.40 19.03
C ARG A 15 -18.70 7.88 19.97
N THR A 16 -18.88 9.04 20.60
CA THR A 16 -17.95 9.52 21.63
C THR A 16 -17.93 8.60 22.84
N GLN A 17 -19.09 8.09 23.27
CA GLN A 17 -19.15 7.15 24.38
C GLN A 17 -18.49 5.82 24.03
N ALA A 18 -18.83 5.24 22.87
CA ALA A 18 -18.21 3.99 22.41
C ALA A 18 -16.68 4.10 22.33
N LEU A 19 -16.15 5.23 21.81
CA LEU A 19 -14.70 5.46 21.77
C LEU A 19 -14.07 5.48 23.18
N ARG A 20 -14.76 6.05 24.17
CA ARG A 20 -14.28 6.10 25.56
C ARG A 20 -14.28 4.70 26.18
N ASP A 21 -15.36 3.94 25.99
CA ASP A 21 -15.49 2.59 26.54
C ASP A 21 -14.42 1.65 25.94
N LEU A 22 -14.17 1.75 24.62
CA LEU A 22 -13.07 1.03 23.97
C LEU A 22 -11.70 1.47 24.51
N ALA A 23 -11.47 2.78 24.66
CA ALA A 23 -10.21 3.31 25.16
C ALA A 23 -9.92 2.84 26.60
N GLU A 24 -10.96 2.77 27.44
CA GLU A 24 -10.88 2.25 28.80
C GLU A 24 -10.57 0.75 28.82
N THR A 25 -11.26 -0.03 27.97
CA THR A 25 -11.03 -1.48 27.84
C THR A 25 -9.58 -1.81 27.47
N GLU A 26 -9.00 -1.01 26.57
CA GLU A 26 -7.64 -1.19 26.06
C GLU A 26 -6.58 -0.43 26.88
N GLY A 27 -6.97 0.27 27.95
CA GLY A 27 -6.06 1.00 28.83
C GLY A 27 -5.32 2.18 28.18
N VAL A 28 -5.89 2.77 27.12
CA VAL A 28 -5.29 3.86 26.34
C VAL A 28 -6.12 5.14 26.38
N SER A 29 -5.52 6.27 25.99
CA SER A 29 -6.30 7.50 25.85
C SER A 29 -7.26 7.44 24.65
N PRO A 30 -8.42 8.13 24.69
CA PRO A 30 -9.35 8.18 23.57
C PRO A 30 -8.73 8.70 22.26
N ASN A 31 -7.75 9.61 22.34
CA ASN A 31 -7.04 10.12 21.15
C ASN A 31 -6.12 9.06 20.54
N LEU A 32 -5.45 8.26 21.37
CA LEU A 32 -4.60 7.17 20.90
C LEU A 32 -5.44 6.04 20.31
N MET A 33 -6.57 5.72 20.94
CA MET A 33 -7.56 4.77 20.40
C MET A 33 -8.10 5.24 19.04
N ALA A 34 -8.50 6.51 18.93
CA ALA A 34 -8.97 7.08 17.66
C ALA A 34 -7.91 7.01 16.56
N LYS A 35 -6.65 7.32 16.89
CA LYS A 35 -5.52 7.18 15.96
C LYS A 35 -5.38 5.74 15.49
N SER A 36 -5.34 4.78 16.42
CA SER A 36 -5.20 3.35 16.09
C SER A 36 -6.32 2.88 15.17
N LEU A 37 -7.57 3.25 15.45
CA LEU A 37 -8.72 2.90 14.61
C LEU A 37 -8.61 3.50 13.20
N CYS A 38 -8.12 4.74 13.09
CA CYS A 38 -7.85 5.36 11.78
C CYS A 38 -6.74 4.63 11.03
N GLU A 39 -5.63 4.27 11.71
CA GLU A 39 -4.53 3.52 11.09
C GLU A 39 -4.97 2.13 10.64
N THR A 40 -5.78 1.43 11.44
CA THR A 40 -6.39 0.16 11.05
C THR A 40 -7.29 0.33 9.84
N ALA A 41 -8.21 1.30 9.85
CA ALA A 41 -9.11 1.54 8.72
C ALA A 41 -8.36 1.87 7.43
N LEU A 42 -7.29 2.67 7.51
CA LEU A 42 -6.41 2.96 6.38
C LEU A 42 -5.65 1.71 5.90
N GLY A 43 -5.19 0.87 6.82
CA GLY A 43 -4.53 -0.40 6.50
C GLY A 43 -5.46 -1.45 5.87
N GLN A 44 -6.78 -1.35 6.12
CA GLN A 44 -7.79 -2.21 5.50
C GLN A 44 -8.30 -1.67 4.16
N GLN A 45 -7.97 -0.44 3.79
CA GLN A 45 -8.37 0.10 2.50
C GLN A 45 -7.47 -0.51 1.42
N GLU A 46 -8.03 -1.42 0.61
CA GLU A 46 -7.34 -1.87 -0.60
C GLU A 46 -6.99 -0.64 -1.44
N PRO A 47 -5.75 -0.54 -1.92
CA PRO A 47 -5.34 0.61 -2.69
C PRO A 47 -6.19 0.69 -3.95
N ASP A 48 -6.72 1.87 -4.27
CA ASP A 48 -7.54 2.09 -5.47
C ASP A 48 -6.74 1.63 -6.71
N PRO A 49 -7.21 0.61 -7.45
CA PRO A 49 -6.48 0.06 -8.59
C PRO A 49 -6.06 1.13 -9.60
N LYS A 50 -6.88 2.18 -9.80
CA LYS A 50 -6.57 3.27 -10.73
C LYS A 50 -5.48 4.21 -10.21
N SER A 51 -5.45 4.45 -8.89
CA SER A 51 -4.35 5.19 -8.27
C SER A 51 -3.05 4.40 -8.37
N VAL A 52 -3.09 3.10 -8.07
CA VAL A 52 -1.93 2.20 -8.19
C VAL A 52 -1.41 2.17 -9.62
N GLU A 53 -2.29 2.04 -10.61
CA GLU A 53 -1.92 2.06 -12.03
C GLU A 53 -1.20 3.37 -12.39
N ARG A 54 -1.75 4.52 -11.99
CA ARG A 54 -1.14 5.82 -12.24
C ARG A 54 0.24 5.93 -11.59
N ASP A 55 0.38 5.52 -10.33
CA ASP A 55 1.63 5.59 -9.60
C ASP A 55 2.70 4.70 -10.24
N LEU A 56 2.32 3.49 -10.66
CA LEU A 56 3.22 2.58 -11.38
C LEU A 56 3.66 3.14 -12.73
N LEU A 57 2.79 3.82 -13.47
CA LEU A 57 3.16 4.49 -14.73
C LEU A 57 4.18 5.62 -14.49
N ILE A 58 4.01 6.40 -13.42
CA ILE A 58 4.95 7.46 -13.05
C ILE A 58 6.31 6.86 -12.68
N ILE A 59 6.31 5.81 -11.85
CA ILE A 59 7.54 5.12 -11.45
C ILE A 59 8.25 4.55 -12.68
N ARG A 60 7.51 3.89 -13.58
CA ARG A 60 8.05 3.35 -14.83
C ARG A 60 8.74 4.44 -15.66
N ALA A 61 8.06 5.56 -15.90
CA ALA A 61 8.61 6.67 -16.67
C ALA A 61 9.88 7.24 -16.02
N GLY A 62 9.89 7.37 -14.70
CA GLY A 62 11.08 7.79 -13.93
C GLY A 62 12.25 6.82 -14.08
N MET A 63 11.99 5.50 -13.98
CA MET A 63 13.03 4.48 -14.18
C MET A 63 13.58 4.50 -15.61
N GLU A 64 12.71 4.53 -16.63
CA GLU A 64 13.14 4.62 -18.03
C GLU A 64 14.03 5.85 -18.27
N GLN A 65 13.65 7.01 -17.72
CA GLN A 65 14.45 8.22 -17.82
C GLN A 65 15.82 8.11 -17.12
N LEU A 66 15.86 7.49 -15.94
CA LEU A 66 17.11 7.27 -15.19
C LEU A 66 18.07 6.37 -15.97
N PHE A 67 17.58 5.24 -16.49
CA PHE A 67 18.39 4.31 -17.26
C PHE A 67 18.87 4.90 -18.58
N ARG A 68 18.01 5.64 -19.30
CA ARG A 68 18.39 6.42 -20.50
C ARG A 68 19.50 7.41 -20.21
N ARG A 69 19.37 8.20 -19.14
CA ARG A 69 20.39 9.19 -18.76
C ARG A 69 21.74 8.53 -18.44
N SER A 70 21.72 7.31 -17.92
CA SER A 70 22.93 6.54 -17.61
C SER A 70 23.47 5.70 -18.77
N GLY A 71 22.79 5.66 -19.93
CA GLY A 71 23.16 4.82 -21.06
C GLY A 71 22.99 3.31 -20.83
N ARG A 72 22.16 2.92 -19.85
CA ARG A 72 21.96 1.52 -19.40
C ARG A 72 20.60 0.96 -19.78
N GLU A 73 19.96 1.48 -20.83
CA GLU A 73 18.62 1.04 -21.26
C GLU A 73 18.54 -0.46 -21.51
N SER A 74 19.59 -1.06 -22.08
CA SER A 74 19.67 -2.52 -22.30
C SER A 74 19.63 -3.35 -21.01
N GLU A 75 20.09 -2.80 -19.89
CA GLU A 75 20.01 -3.48 -18.59
C GLU A 75 18.59 -3.45 -18.01
N LEU A 76 17.86 -2.34 -18.24
CA LEU A 76 16.45 -2.24 -17.86
C LEU A 76 15.60 -3.22 -18.67
N ASP A 77 15.82 -3.29 -19.99
CA ASP A 77 15.12 -4.24 -20.87
C ASP A 77 15.41 -5.69 -20.46
N ALA A 78 16.67 -6.03 -20.21
CA ALA A 78 17.04 -7.38 -19.75
C ALA A 78 16.39 -7.75 -18.40
N ALA A 79 16.24 -6.79 -17.48
CA ALA A 79 15.58 -7.00 -16.21
C ALA A 79 14.05 -7.21 -16.36
N ILE A 80 13.41 -6.46 -17.26
CA ILE A 80 11.99 -6.65 -17.60
C ILE A 80 11.78 -8.04 -18.21
N ASP A 81 12.59 -8.40 -19.20
CA ASP A 81 12.54 -9.73 -19.85
C ASP A 81 12.74 -10.87 -18.84
N ALA A 82 13.69 -10.73 -17.92
CA ALA A 82 13.95 -11.73 -16.88
C ALA A 82 12.74 -11.90 -15.95
N LEU A 83 12.09 -10.80 -15.57
CA LEU A 83 10.90 -10.82 -14.74
C LEU A 83 9.71 -11.48 -15.47
N GLU A 84 9.49 -11.18 -16.74
CA GLU A 84 8.43 -11.80 -17.55
C GLU A 84 8.62 -13.30 -17.73
N LYS A 85 9.86 -13.73 -18.00
CA LYS A 85 10.23 -15.15 -18.06
C LYS A 85 9.96 -15.85 -16.73
N HIS A 86 10.34 -15.22 -15.61
CA HIS A 86 10.08 -15.77 -14.28
C HIS A 86 8.58 -15.87 -13.99
N ARG A 87 7.78 -14.84 -14.29
CA ARG A 87 6.31 -14.86 -14.12
C ARG A 87 5.64 -15.93 -14.96
N THR A 88 6.10 -16.13 -16.19
CA THR A 88 5.57 -17.17 -17.08
C THR A 88 5.95 -18.56 -16.58
N ALA A 89 7.18 -18.73 -16.05
CA ALA A 89 7.62 -19.98 -15.45
C ALA A 89 6.82 -20.32 -14.18
N THR A 90 6.58 -19.36 -13.28
CA THR A 90 5.79 -19.58 -12.06
C THR A 90 4.33 -19.89 -12.38
N ALA A 91 3.71 -19.19 -13.35
CA ALA A 91 2.35 -19.48 -13.80
C ALA A 91 2.21 -20.91 -14.35
N ARG A 92 3.20 -21.41 -15.10
CA ARG A 92 3.23 -22.79 -15.62
C ARG A 92 3.39 -23.83 -14.52
N THR A 93 4.17 -23.55 -13.48
CA THR A 93 4.33 -24.45 -12.32
C THR A 93 3.04 -24.57 -11.52
N VAL A 94 2.32 -23.46 -11.29
CA VAL A 94 1.01 -23.47 -10.60
C VAL A 94 -0.03 -24.29 -11.39
N GLN A 95 -0.05 -24.19 -12.72
CA GLN A 95 -0.94 -24.99 -13.57
C GLN A 95 -0.61 -26.50 -13.56
N ARG A 96 0.65 -26.88 -13.34
CA ARG A 96 1.08 -28.30 -13.28
C ARG A 96 0.90 -28.94 -11.91
N GLY A 97 0.81 -28.17 -10.83
CA GLY A 97 0.62 -28.65 -9.46
C GLY A 97 -0.83 -28.78 -8.99
N GLY A 98 -1.82 -28.40 -9.82
CA GLY A 98 -3.26 -28.40 -9.49
C GLY A 98 -4.00 -29.72 -9.77
N LEU A 99 -3.28 -30.83 -9.98
CA LEU A 99 -3.85 -32.16 -10.13
C LEU A 99 -3.04 -33.15 -9.28
N SER A 100 -3.34 -33.20 -7.99
CA SER A 100 -3.10 -34.36 -7.11
C SER A 100 -4.01 -34.24 -5.89
#